data_AF-A0AAD9X096-F1
#
_entry.id   AF-A0AAD9X096-F1
#
_cell.length_a   1.000
_cell.length_b   1.000
_cell.length_c   1.000
_cell.angle_alpha   90.00
_cell.angle_beta   90.00
_cell.angle_gamma   90.00
#
_symmetry.space_group_name_H-M   'P 1'
#
loop_
_entity.id
_entity.type
_entity.pdbx_description
1 polymer ?
#
loop_
_entity_poly.entity_id
_entity_poly.type
_entity_poly.pdbx_seq_one_letter_code
_entity_poly.pdbx_strand_id
1 'polypeptide(L)'
;MIEKIKKKFGDALVLGGRLFHMRCCAHILNLVVRDGLKVIADGTEKIRDSICLWIASSKRIEAFENTTNQLKIKYAKKLVLDCPIRWNSTYFMFSVALIYKDVFVRA
;
A
#
# COMPACT_ATOMS: atom_id res chain seq x y z
N MET A 1 -26.64 0.07 -14.08
CA MET A 1 -26.70 1.14 -15.11
C MET A 1 -26.26 0.61 -16.48
N ILE A 2 -25.07 0.02 -16.58
CA ILE A 2 -24.52 -0.53 -17.83
C ILE A 2 -25.43 -1.57 -18.50
N GLU A 3 -25.97 -2.52 -17.73
CA GLU A 3 -26.90 -3.55 -18.27
C GLU A 3 -28.21 -2.95 -18.82
N LYS A 4 -28.70 -1.86 -18.23
CA LYS A 4 -29.87 -1.14 -18.74
C LYS A 4 -29.57 -0.46 -20.09
N ILE A 5 -28.35 0.05 -20.26
CA ILE A 5 -27.90 0.68 -21.51
C ILE A 5 -27.69 -0.38 -22.60
N LYS A 6 -27.04 -1.50 -22.27
CA LYS A 6 -26.87 -2.63 -23.21
C LYS A 6 -28.21 -3.16 -23.72
N LYS A 7 -29.20 -3.31 -22.82
CA LYS A 7 -30.55 -3.77 -23.20
C LYS A 7 -31.28 -2.77 -24.11
N LYS A 8 -30.98 -1.47 -24.00
CA LYS A 8 -31.64 -0.41 -24.79
C LYS A 8 -31.02 -0.20 -26.17
N PHE A 9 -29.72 -0.46 -26.32
CA PHE A 9 -28.96 -0.17 -27.55
C PHE A 9 -28.30 -1.40 -28.16
N GLY A 10 -28.70 -2.62 -27.76
CA GLY A 10 -27.99 -3.88 -28.05
C GLY A 10 -27.54 -4.06 -29.51
N ASP A 11 -28.44 -3.78 -30.45
CA ASP A 11 -28.18 -3.94 -31.90
C ASP A 11 -27.33 -2.79 -32.49
N ALA A 12 -27.30 -1.64 -31.83
CA ALA A 12 -26.48 -0.48 -32.21
C ALA A 12 -25.07 -0.51 -31.60
N LEU A 13 -24.81 -1.44 -30.66
CA LEU A 13 -23.52 -1.57 -29.99
C LEU A 13 -22.63 -2.60 -30.71
N VAL A 14 -21.39 -2.20 -31.00
CA VAL A 14 -20.37 -3.07 -31.57
C VAL A 14 -20.24 -4.37 -30.75
N LEU A 15 -20.26 -5.52 -31.43
CA LEU A 15 -20.21 -6.86 -30.84
C LEU A 15 -21.31 -7.13 -29.79
N GLY A 16 -22.50 -6.54 -29.95
CA GLY A 16 -23.61 -6.68 -28.99
C GLY A 16 -23.31 -6.06 -27.63
N GLY A 17 -22.44 -5.04 -27.59
CA GLY A 17 -22.05 -4.35 -26.36
C GLY A 17 -21.04 -5.10 -25.48
N ARG A 18 -20.39 -6.17 -25.97
CA ARG A 18 -19.35 -6.89 -25.20
C ARG A 18 -18.19 -5.99 -24.77
N LEU A 19 -17.79 -5.04 -25.61
CA LEU A 19 -16.71 -4.09 -25.34
C LEU A 19 -17.20 -2.77 -24.73
N PHE A 20 -18.49 -2.65 -24.45
CA PHE A 20 -19.11 -1.41 -23.97
C PHE A 20 -18.64 -0.99 -22.56
N HIS A 21 -18.16 -1.95 -21.76
CA HIS A 21 -17.60 -1.69 -20.44
C HIS A 21 -16.24 -2.35 -20.31
N MET A 22 -15.18 -1.57 -20.56
CA MET A 22 -13.81 -1.95 -20.26
C MET A 22 -13.35 -1.29 -18.97
N ARG A 23 -12.71 -2.08 -18.10
CA ARG A 23 -12.05 -1.54 -16.91
C ARG A 23 -10.69 -0.99 -17.32
N CYS A 24 -10.29 0.17 -16.80
CA CYS A 24 -8.94 0.67 -17.05
C CYS A 24 -7.89 -0.25 -16.38
N CYS A 25 -6.71 -0.34 -16.98
CA CYS A 25 -5.63 -1.17 -16.44
C CYS A 25 -5.24 -0.78 -15.01
N ALA A 26 -5.26 0.52 -14.70
CA ALA A 26 -5.02 1.02 -13.35
C ALA A 26 -6.07 0.50 -12.34
N HIS A 27 -7.34 0.39 -12.75
CA HIS A 27 -8.37 -0.18 -11.89
C HIS A 27 -8.19 -1.69 -11.71
N ILE A 28 -7.81 -2.42 -12.76
CA ILE A 28 -7.49 -3.85 -12.68
C ILE A 28 -6.31 -4.06 -11.70
N LEU A 29 -5.24 -3.29 -11.85
CA LEU A 29 -4.09 -3.34 -10.94
C LEU A 29 -4.50 -3.05 -9.50
N ASN A 30 -5.30 -2.02 -9.26
CA ASN A 30 -5.80 -1.70 -7.93
C ASN A 30 -6.59 -2.86 -7.30
N LEU A 31 -7.38 -3.59 -8.09
CA LEU A 31 -8.12 -4.77 -7.60
C LEU A 31 -7.15 -5.89 -7.21
N VAL A 32 -6.19 -6.23 -8.08
CA VAL A 32 -5.19 -7.28 -7.81
C VAL A 32 -4.38 -6.96 -6.56
N VAL A 33 -3.86 -5.73 -6.45
CA VAL A 33 -3.05 -5.31 -5.31
C VAL A 33 -3.87 -5.34 -4.03
N ARG A 34 -5.13 -4.87 -4.05
CA ARG A 34 -5.99 -4.92 -2.86
C ARG A 34 -6.26 -6.34 -2.39
N ASP A 35 -6.51 -7.27 -3.30
CA ASP A 35 -6.72 -8.67 -2.93
C ASP A 35 -5.44 -9.31 -2.40
N GLY A 36 -4.28 -8.99 -3.00
CA GLY A 36 -2.98 -9.42 -2.48
C GLY A 36 -2.70 -8.87 -1.08
N LEU A 37 -2.99 -7.60 -0.81
CA LEU A 37 -2.81 -6.99 0.52
C LEU A 37 -3.67 -7.66 1.61
N LYS A 38 -4.84 -8.21 1.26
CA LYS A 38 -5.67 -8.97 2.22
C LYS A 38 -4.98 -10.26 2.66
N VAL A 39 -4.28 -10.93 1.76
CA VAL A 39 -3.56 -12.19 2.07
C VAL A 39 -2.42 -11.94 3.07
N ILE A 40 -1.80 -10.76 3.02
CA ILE A 40 -0.69 -10.37 3.91
C ILE A 40 -1.11 -9.35 4.98
N ALA A 41 -2.41 -9.28 5.31
CA ALA A 41 -2.96 -8.26 6.20
C ALA A 41 -2.28 -8.27 7.57
N ASP A 42 -2.12 -9.45 8.18
CA ASP A 42 -1.51 -9.63 9.50
C ASP A 42 -0.05 -9.12 9.54
N GLY A 43 0.73 -9.44 8.51
CA GLY A 43 2.10 -8.94 8.38
C GLY A 43 2.15 -7.43 8.19
N THR A 44 1.20 -6.90 7.42
CA THR A 44 1.06 -5.46 7.20
C THR A 44 0.73 -4.72 8.50
N GLU A 45 -0.17 -5.28 9.32
CA GLU A 45 -0.56 -4.71 10.63
C GLU A 45 0.62 -4.67 11.59
N LYS A 46 1.38 -5.76 11.72
CA LYS A 46 2.60 -5.79 12.56
C LYS A 46 3.63 -4.73 12.16
N ILE A 47 3.79 -4.49 10.85
CA ILE A 47 4.67 -3.42 10.35
C ILE A 47 4.11 -2.05 10.74
N ARG A 48 2.79 -1.82 10.60
CA ARG A 48 2.15 -0.56 11.03
C ARG A 48 2.35 -0.33 12.52
N ASP A 49 2.12 -1.33 13.35
CA ASP A 49 2.27 -1.23 14.81
C ASP A 49 3.72 -0.88 15.18
N SER A 50 4.69 -1.56 14.57
CA SER A 50 6.11 -1.27 14.77
C SER A 50 6.45 0.17 14.39
N ILE A 51 5.96 0.64 13.24
CA ILE A 51 6.18 2.02 12.80
C ILE A 51 5.50 3.02 13.75
N CYS A 52 4.24 2.78 14.13
CA CYS A 52 3.47 3.58 15.08
C CYS A 52 4.26 3.78 16.38
N LEU A 53 4.85 2.71 16.92
CA LEU A 53 5.67 2.78 18.12
C LEU A 53 6.85 3.75 17.93
N TRP A 54 7.63 3.61 16.86
CA TRP A 54 8.81 4.45 16.64
C TRP A 54 8.49 5.92 16.37
N ILE A 55 7.36 6.22 15.73
CA ILE A 55 6.96 7.61 15.41
C ILE A 55 6.10 8.26 16.50
N ALA A 56 5.76 7.54 17.57
CA ALA A 56 4.83 8.02 18.60
C ALA A 56 5.31 9.27 19.36
N SER A 57 6.62 9.55 19.38
CA SER A 57 7.18 10.75 20.01
C SER A 57 8.52 11.15 19.42
N SER A 58 8.89 12.42 19.58
CA SER A 58 10.20 12.93 19.13
C SER A 58 11.36 12.15 19.75
N LYS A 59 11.24 11.72 21.02
CA LYS A 59 12.26 10.91 21.70
C LYS A 59 12.43 9.54 21.05
N ARG A 60 11.35 8.91 20.59
CA ARG A 60 11.43 7.61 19.89
C ARG A 60 11.98 7.76 18.48
N ILE A 61 11.65 8.84 17.78
CA ILE A 61 12.24 9.16 16.47
C ILE A 61 13.75 9.36 16.62
N GLU A 62 14.21 10.11 17.62
CA GLU A 62 15.63 10.30 17.90
C GLU A 62 16.32 8.97 18.26
N ALA A 63 15.68 8.14 19.10
CA ALA A 63 16.18 6.81 19.43
C ALA A 63 16.29 5.90 18.19
N PHE A 64 15.33 5.99 17.27
CA PHE A 64 15.36 5.27 16.00
C PHE A 64 16.54 5.72 15.14
N GLU A 65 16.72 7.03 14.97
CA GLU A 65 17.84 7.61 14.22
C GLU A 65 19.19 7.19 14.83
N ASN A 66 19.34 7.26 16.14
CA ASN A 66 20.53 6.78 16.85
C ASN A 66 20.79 5.29 16.62
N THR A 67 19.75 4.45 16.64
CA THR A 67 19.87 3.01 16.38
C THR A 67 20.30 2.74 14.94
N THR A 68 19.75 3.48 13.96
CA THR A 68 20.17 3.36 12.56
C THR A 68 21.66 3.70 12.38
N ASN A 69 22.14 4.76 13.05
CA ASN A 69 23.54 5.15 13.05
C ASN A 69 24.45 4.09 13.70
N GLN A 70 24.05 3.49 14.82
CA GLN A 70 24.79 2.41 15.47
C GLN A 70 24.94 1.18 14.56
N LEU A 71 23.90 0.89 13.77
CA LEU A 71 23.92 -0.20 12.77
C LEU A 71 24.61 0.19 11.45
N LYS A 72 25.15 1.42 11.35
CA LYS A 72 25.75 1.98 10.13
C LYS A 72 24.79 1.98 8.93
N ILE A 73 23.49 2.06 9.19
CA ILE A 73 22.45 2.21 8.17
C ILE A 73 22.25 3.70 7.92
N LYS A 74 22.39 4.14 6.67
CA LYS A 74 22.17 5.55 6.31
C LYS A 74 20.69 5.92 6.52
N TYR A 75 20.43 6.82 7.46
CA TYR A 75 19.10 7.40 7.62
C TYR A 75 18.81 8.40 6.50
N ALA A 76 18.14 7.93 5.44
CA ALA A 76 17.83 8.73 4.24
C ALA A 76 16.34 9.05 4.10
N LYS A 77 15.48 8.29 4.77
CA LYS A 77 14.01 8.41 4.68
C LYS A 77 13.40 8.30 6.07
N LYS A 78 12.44 9.16 6.39
CA LYS A 78 11.65 9.05 7.63
C LYS A 78 10.71 7.87 7.55
N LEU A 79 10.40 7.24 8.68
CA LEU A 79 9.30 6.28 8.77
C LEU A 79 7.96 6.98 8.48
N VAL A 80 7.08 6.32 7.74
CA VAL A 80 5.77 6.85 7.32
C VAL A 80 4.73 5.74 7.41
N LEU A 81 3.57 6.05 7.98
CA LEU A 81 2.41 5.14 7.98
C LEU A 81 1.67 5.19 6.64
N ASP A 82 1.11 4.05 6.25
CA ASP A 82 0.27 3.98 5.07
C ASP A 82 -1.11 4.63 5.28
N CYS A 83 -1.77 4.90 4.16
CA CYS A 83 -3.18 5.24 4.08
C CYS A 83 -3.90 3.97 3.58
N PRO A 84 -4.66 3.25 4.44
CA PRO A 84 -5.15 1.89 4.14
C PRO A 84 -5.99 1.76 2.86
N ILE A 85 -6.61 2.85 2.41
CA ILE A 85 -7.42 2.91 1.18
C ILE A 85 -6.59 3.13 -0.10
N ARG A 86 -5.29 3.46 0.01
CA ARG A 86 -4.39 3.75 -1.11
C ARG A 86 -3.18 2.82 -1.11
N TRP A 87 -3.21 1.79 -1.95
CA TRP A 87 -2.14 0.79 -2.03
C TRP A 87 -0.74 1.38 -2.27
N ASN A 88 -0.62 2.48 -3.03
CA ASN A 88 0.66 3.16 -3.26
C ASN A 88 1.32 3.59 -1.95
N SER A 89 0.54 4.02 -0.96
CA SER A 89 1.07 4.41 0.34
C SER A 89 1.55 3.22 1.16
N THR A 90 0.87 2.08 1.07
CA THR A 90 1.32 0.80 1.67
C THR A 90 2.63 0.35 1.05
N TYR A 91 2.77 0.48 -0.28
CA TYR A 91 4.04 0.26 -0.96
C TYR A 91 5.15 1.16 -0.43
N PHE A 92 4.89 2.47 -0.29
CA PHE A 92 5.90 3.39 0.26
C PHE A 92 6.29 3.03 1.69
N MET A 93 5.33 2.71 2.56
CA MET A 93 5.58 2.25 3.93
C MET A 93 6.50 1.02 3.93
N PHE A 94 6.20 0.00 3.11
CA PHE A 94 7.05 -1.18 2.99
C PHE A 94 8.44 -0.88 2.45
N SER A 95 8.53 -0.02 1.43
CA SER A 95 9.82 0.34 0.82
C SER A 95 10.76 1.02 1.82
N VAL A 96 10.21 1.77 2.78
CA VAL A 96 10.98 2.41 3.84
C VAL A 96 11.24 1.41 4.98
N ALA A 97 10.24 0.65 5.40
CA ALA A 97 10.38 -0.34 6.46
C ALA A 97 11.47 -1.38 6.13
N LEU A 98 11.57 -1.78 4.86
CA LEU A 98 12.57 -2.75 4.42
C LEU A 98 14.01 -2.23 4.54
N ILE A 99 14.25 -0.94 4.34
CA ILE A 99 15.57 -0.31 4.53
C ILE A 99 16.02 -0.43 5.99
N TYR A 100 15.08 -0.32 6.92
CA TYR A 100 15.36 -0.31 8.36
C TYR A 100 14.97 -1.61 9.07
N LYS A 101 14.83 -2.72 8.33
CA LYS A 101 14.36 -4.01 8.87
C LYS A 101 15.12 -4.46 10.12
N ASP A 102 16.43 -4.22 10.16
CA ASP A 102 17.32 -4.66 11.25
C ASP A 102 17.16 -3.81 12.52
N VAL A 103 16.56 -2.61 12.39
CA VAL A 103 16.23 -1.73 13.51
C VAL A 103 15.00 -2.25 14.26
N PHE A 104 14.01 -2.78 13.53
CA PHE A 104 12.78 -3.31 14.13
C PHE A 104 13.00 -4.56 14.98
N VAL A 105 14.08 -5.31 14.76
CA VAL A 105 14.43 -6.50 15.57
C VAL A 105 14.88 -6.12 17.00
N ARG A 106 15.21 -4.84 17.23
CA ARG A 106 15.77 -4.34 18.50
C ARG A 106 14.81 -3.43 19.27
N ALA A 107 13.53 -3.40 18.88
CA ALA A 107 12.47 -2.59 19.47
C ALA A 107 11.92 -3.16 20.77
#